data_AF-X6PVJ1-F1
#
_entry.id   AF-X6PVJ1-F1
#
_cell.length_a   1.000
_cell.length_b   1.000
_cell.length_c   1.000
_cell.angle_alpha   90.00
_cell.angle_beta   90.00
_cell.angle_gamma   90.00
#
_symmetry.space_group_name_H-M   'P 1'
#
loop_
_entity.id
_entity.type
_entity.pdbx_description
1 polymer ?
#
loop_
_entity_poly.entity_id
_entity_poly.type
_entity_poly.pdbx_seq_one_letter_code
_entity_poly.pdbx_strand_id
1 'polypeptide(L)'
;MEETPSPYRWFGYMFVWMLACLLLLQKGEGSRLFIFILLLVAIVLNGYCAYRFALEKWTFLAILAFVVAMVLDFFPIVAYFVIIEIFMA
;
A
#
# COMPACT_ATOMS: atom_id res chain seq x y z
N MET A 1 31.74 -10.44 -4.29
CA MET A 1 31.22 -9.96 -2.99
C MET A 1 29.71 -9.99 -3.14
N GLU A 2 29.02 -11.00 -2.61
CA GLU A 2 27.56 -11.02 -2.65
C GLU A 2 27.09 -9.95 -1.66
N GLU A 3 26.68 -8.79 -2.18
CA GLU A 3 26.08 -7.77 -1.34
C GLU A 3 24.80 -8.37 -0.75
N THR A 4 24.80 -8.59 0.56
CA THR A 4 23.60 -9.00 1.26
C THR A 4 22.56 -7.90 1.06
N PRO A 5 21.42 -8.21 0.44
CA PRO A 5 20.47 -7.18 0.04
C PRO A 5 19.93 -6.47 1.29
N SER A 6 19.99 -5.13 1.27
CA SER A 6 19.63 -4.34 2.46
C SER A 6 18.16 -4.58 2.84
N PRO A 7 17.84 -4.66 4.14
CA PRO A 7 16.47 -4.84 4.61
C PRO A 7 15.53 -3.72 4.16
N TYR A 8 16.04 -2.52 3.89
CA TYR A 8 15.24 -1.40 3.39
C TYR A 8 14.65 -1.62 1.99
N ARG A 9 15.08 -2.66 1.25
CA ARG A 9 14.45 -3.05 -0.02
C ARG A 9 12.94 -3.29 0.12
N TRP A 10 12.50 -3.78 1.28
CA TRP A 10 11.08 -4.05 1.54
C TRP A 10 10.25 -2.77 1.58
N PHE A 11 10.81 -1.66 2.10
CA PHE A 11 10.17 -0.35 1.99
C PHE A 11 10.16 0.17 0.55
N GLY A 12 11.23 -0.12 -0.20
CA GLY A 12 11.25 0.14 -1.65
C GLY A 12 10.10 -0.56 -2.36
N TYR A 13 9.85 -1.84 -2.07
CA TYR A 13 8.73 -2.58 -2.67
C TYR A 13 7.37 -2.02 -2.26
N MET A 14 7.16 -1.68 -0.98
CA MET A 14 5.93 -1.02 -0.52
C MET A 14 5.69 0.30 -1.28
N PHE A 15 6.74 1.12 -1.43
CA PHE A 15 6.65 2.40 -2.12
C PHE A 15 6.35 2.26 -3.62
N VAL A 16 7.03 1.32 -4.29
CA VAL A 16 6.78 1.03 -5.71
C VAL A 16 5.35 0.50 -5.90
N TRP A 17 4.87 -0.34 -5.00
CA TRP A 17 3.50 -0.84 -5.05
C TRP A 17 2.48 0.29 -4.87
N MET A 18 2.69 1.19 -3.91
CA MET A 18 1.84 2.36 -3.71
C MET A 18 1.75 3.24 -4.98
N LEU A 19 2.88 3.51 -5.64
CA LEU A 19 2.89 4.23 -6.91
C LEU A 19 2.17 3.47 -8.03
N ALA A 20 2.34 2.15 -8.09
CA ALA A 20 1.63 1.31 -9.05
C ALA A 20 0.11 1.36 -8.81
N CYS A 21 -0.34 1.29 -7.56
CA CYS A 21 -1.75 1.44 -7.19
C CYS A 21 -2.32 2.78 -7.66
N LEU A 22 -1.61 3.90 -7.47
CA LEU A 22 -2.07 5.22 -7.95
C LEU A 22 -2.23 5.26 -9.47
N LEU A 23 -1.26 4.73 -10.21
CA LEU A 23 -1.30 4.67 -11.68
C LEU A 23 -2.43 3.76 -12.19
N LEU A 24 -2.65 2.63 -11.53
CA LEU A 24 -3.74 1.70 -11.84
C LEU A 24 -5.11 2.31 -11.53
N LEU A 25 -5.22 3.07 -10.44
CA LEU A 25 -6.44 3.79 -10.08
C LEU A 25 -6.80 4.87 -11.12
N GLN A 26 -5.79 5.54 -11.69
CA GLN A 26 -5.98 6.54 -12.75
C GLN A 26 -6.42 5.91 -14.08
N LYS A 27 -5.99 4.68 -14.36
CA LYS A 27 -6.24 3.97 -15.62
C LYS A 27 -7.50 3.10 -15.60
N GLY A 28 -7.90 2.63 -14.42
CA GLY A 28 -9.12 1.86 -14.24
C GLY A 28 -10.34 2.77 -14.30
N GLU A 29 -11.30 2.46 -15.19
CA GLU A 29 -12.67 2.95 -15.04
C GLU A 29 -13.14 2.63 -13.62
N GLY A 30 -13.70 3.62 -12.91
CA GLY A 30 -13.99 3.65 -11.46
C GLY A 30 -14.97 2.59 -10.93
N SER A 31 -14.74 1.33 -11.25
CA SER A 31 -15.45 0.19 -10.71
C SER A 31 -15.00 -0.01 -9.26
N ARG A 32 -15.93 0.18 -8.33
CA ARG A 32 -15.73 -0.08 -6.90
C ARG A 32 -15.08 -1.45 -6.64
N LEU A 33 -15.44 -2.45 -7.45
CA LEU A 33 -14.91 -3.82 -7.37
C LEU A 33 -13.39 -3.87 -7.64
N PHE A 34 -12.91 -3.13 -8.63
CA PHE A 34 -11.49 -3.06 -8.96
C PHE A 34 -10.68 -2.41 -7.83
N ILE A 35 -11.21 -1.34 -7.24
CA ILE A 35 -10.59 -0.64 -6.10
C ILE A 35 -10.49 -1.57 -4.89
N PHE A 36 -11.54 -2.35 -4.58
CA PHE A 36 -11.50 -3.34 -3.49
C PHE A 36 -10.47 -4.44 -3.73
N ILE A 37 -10.35 -4.95 -4.95
CA ILE A 37 -9.34 -5.97 -5.29
C ILE A 37 -7.93 -5.40 -5.12
N LEU A 38 -7.66 -4.19 -5.63
CA LEU A 38 -6.37 -3.53 -5.46
C LEU A 38 -6.00 -3.36 -3.98
N LEU A 39 -6.98 -2.98 -3.16
CA LEU A 39 -6.77 -2.83 -1.72
C LEU A 39 -6.42 -4.17 -1.05
N LEU A 40 -7.14 -5.25 -1.36
CA LEU A 40 -6.82 -6.59 -0.83
C LEU A 40 -5.38 -7.00 -1.19
N VAL A 41 -4.96 -6.76 -2.43
CA VAL A 41 -3.60 -7.07 -2.89
C VAL A 41 -2.57 -6.20 -2.16
N ALA A 42 -2.86 -4.91 -1.96
CA ALA A 42 -1.99 -4.01 -1.21
C ALA A 42 -1.78 -4.46 0.24
N ILE A 43 -2.84 -4.88 0.93
CA ILE A 43 -2.75 -5.43 2.30
C ILE A 43 -1.82 -6.64 2.35
N VAL A 44 -1.98 -7.57 1.41
CA VAL A 44 -1.17 -8.80 1.37
C VAL A 44 0.30 -8.48 1.10
N LEU A 45 0.58 -7.60 0.13
CA LEU A 45 1.95 -7.22 -0.22
C LEU A 45 2.64 -6.40 0.88
N ASN A 46 1.95 -5.43 1.46
CA ASN A 46 2.46 -4.63 2.57
C ASN A 46 2.68 -5.50 3.81
N GLY A 47 1.77 -6.44 4.10
CA GLY A 47 1.93 -7.40 5.19
C GLY A 47 3.15 -8.29 4.99
N TYR A 48 3.34 -8.82 3.78
CA TYR A 48 4.53 -9.62 3.43
C TYR A 48 5.83 -8.82 3.56
N CYS A 49 5.88 -7.60 3.02
CA CYS A 49 7.07 -6.75 3.09
C CYS A 49 7.39 -6.36 4.54
N ALA A 50 6.38 -6.04 5.35
CA ALA A 50 6.55 -5.72 6.76
C ALA A 50 7.06 -6.92 7.54
N TYR A 51 6.50 -8.11 7.30
CA TYR A 51 6.93 -9.34 7.93
C TYR A 51 8.41 -9.66 7.61
N ARG A 52 8.81 -9.56 6.33
CA ARG A 52 10.21 -9.78 5.92
C ARG A 52 11.15 -8.74 6.52
N PHE A 53 10.75 -7.49 6.57
CA PHE A 53 11.53 -6.43 7.22
C PHE A 53 11.69 -6.66 8.73
N ALA A 54 10.63 -7.13 9.40
CA ALA A 54 10.64 -7.44 10.82
C ALA A 54 11.64 -8.55 11.16
N LEU A 55 11.76 -9.57 10.30
CA LEU A 55 12.73 -10.66 10.44
C LEU A 55 14.19 -10.20 10.24
N GLU A 56 14.42 -9.25 9.34
CA GLU A 56 15.78 -8.81 9.00
C GLU A 56 16.30 -7.67 9.88
N LYS A 57 15.43 -6.93 10.60
CA LYS A 57 15.86 -5.72 11.33
C LYS A 57 15.16 -5.45 12.67
N TRP A 58 14.04 -4.73 12.66
CA TRP A 58 13.33 -4.24 13.86
C TRP A 58 11.82 -4.30 13.63
N THR A 59 11.13 -5.07 14.47
CA THR A 59 9.67 -5.28 14.44
C THR A 59 8.89 -3.98 14.59
N PHE A 60 9.32 -3.07 15.47
CA PHE A 60 8.64 -1.79 15.69
C PHE A 60 8.60 -0.94 14.42
N LEU A 61 9.73 -0.82 13.72
CA LEU A 61 9.82 -0.05 12.49
C LEU A 61 9.03 -0.72 11.35
N ALA A 62 8.97 -2.05 11.33
CA ALA A 62 8.13 -2.79 10.40
C ALA A 62 6.64 -2.49 10.58
N ILE A 63 6.17 -2.50 11.83
CA ILE A 63 4.78 -2.20 12.19
C ILE A 63 4.45 -0.74 11.83
N LEU A 64 5.34 0.20 12.18
CA LEU A 64 5.14 1.61 11.85
C LEU A 64 5.00 1.83 10.35
N ALA A 65 5.89 1.23 9.55
CA ALA A 65 5.82 1.33 8.09
C ALA A 65 4.57 0.67 7.51
N PHE A 66 4.15 -0.47 8.05
CA PHE A 66 2.91 -1.14 7.65
C PHE A 66 1.69 -0.26 7.93
N VAL A 67 1.59 0.32 9.13
CA VAL A 67 0.46 1.21 9.49
C VAL A 67 0.42 2.43 8.57
N VAL A 68 1.57 3.06 8.31
CA VAL A 68 1.64 4.20 7.39
C VAL A 68 1.22 3.80 5.97
N ALA A 69 1.71 2.67 5.45
CA ALA A 69 1.33 2.18 4.14
C ALA A 69 -0.19 1.92 4.04
N MET A 70 -0.77 1.29 5.06
CA MET A 70 -2.22 1.06 5.13
C MET A 70 -3.01 2.37 5.14
N VAL A 71 -2.63 3.35 5.96
CA VAL A 71 -3.28 4.67 5.98
C VAL A 71 -3.24 5.32 4.59
N LEU A 72 -2.11 5.23 3.89
CA LEU A 72 -1.95 5.77 2.55
C LEU A 72 -2.77 5.01 1.50
N ASP A 73 -2.92 3.69 1.63
CA ASP A 73 -3.76 2.88 0.73
C ASP A 73 -5.26 3.16 0.92
N PHE A 74 -5.72 3.40 2.15
CA PHE A 74 -7.13 3.70 2.44
C PHE A 74 -7.51 5.16 2.15
N PHE A 75 -6.56 6.09 2.21
CA PHE A 75 -6.84 7.52 2.04
C PHE A 75 -7.54 7.86 0.70
N PRO A 76 -7.10 7.35 -0.48
CA PRO A 76 -7.79 7.57 -1.75
C PRO A 76 -9.24 7.10 -1.76
N ILE A 77 -9.54 6.02 -1.05
CA ILE A 77 -10.88 5.43 -0.99
C ILE A 77 -11.78 6.33 -0.14
N VAL A 78 -11.31 6.73 1.04
CA VAL A 78 -12.06 7.66 1.90
C VAL A 78 -12.31 8.97 1.15
N ALA A 79 -11.30 9.52 0.48
CA ALA A 79 -11.45 10.71 -0.34
C ALA A 79 -12.47 10.51 -1.49
N TYR A 80 -12.43 9.36 -2.18
CA TYR A 80 -13.39 9.03 -3.24
C TYR A 80 -14.83 8.96 -2.71
N PHE A 81 -15.06 8.29 -1.58
CA PHE A 81 -16.39 8.21 -0.96
C PHE A 81 -16.89 9.57 -0.49
N VAL A 82 -16.05 10.36 0.19
CA VAL A 82 -16.40 11.71 0.66
C VAL A 82 -16.75 12.63 -0.52
N ILE A 83 -15.96 12.60 -1.60
CA ILE A 83 -16.24 13.40 -2.80
C ILE A 83 -17.58 12.96 -3.41
N ILE A 84 -17.81 11.66 -3.62
CA ILE A 84 -19.08 11.18 -4.18
C ILE A 84 -20.27 11.55 -3.29
N GLU A 85 -20.16 11.43 -1.99
CA GLU A 85 -21.23 11.76 -1.05
C GLU A 85 -21.55 13.26 -1.05
N ILE A 86 -20.54 14.13 -1.15
CA ILE A 86 -20.73 15.59 -1.28
C ILE A 86 -21.39 15.96 -2.62
N PHE A 87 -21.01 15.29 -3.73
CA PHE A 87 -21.53 15.62 -5.06
C PHE A 87 -22.90 14.99 -5.38
N MET A 88 -23.31 13.93 -4.68
CA MET A 88 -24.60 13.24 -4.89
C MET A 88 -25.65 13.53 -3.81
N ALA A 89 -25.34 14.36 -2.81
CA ALA A 89 -26.29 14.90 -1.82
C ALA A 89 -26.78 16.29 -2.24
#